data_AF-A0A8H4UUL3-F1
#
_entry.id   AF-A0A8H4UUL3-F1
#
_cell.length_a   1.000
_cell.length_b   1.000
_cell.length_c   1.000
_cell.angle_alpha   90.00
_cell.angle_beta   90.00
_cell.angle_gamma   90.00
#
_symmetry.space_group_name_H-M   'P 1'
#
loop_
_entity.id
_entity.type
_entity.pdbx_description
1 polymer ?
#
loop_
_entity_poly.entity_id
_entity_poly.type
_entity_poly.pdbx_seq_one_letter_code
_entity_poly.pdbx_strand_id
1 'polypeptide(L)'
;MSRATATVSWRSRPPYNAHEQFHQLKKDNPYGFDVVVKATDSVRVLEDSINYGRRGGALVVCGACSSADRVSWSLSKIFGDEITILGSFSETYMFPAPATIDHLDSGEVKTEGIVNKTFKLEQFGEALESIKNKFAIKATIVFDDEEPEEVEVAESTKAEAGDEPEPLDAEKPEIGEKKPEVCA
;
A
#
# COMPACT_ATOMS: atom_id res chain seq x y z
N MET A 1 -4.06 -29.34 -10.58
CA MET A 1 -4.55 -28.23 -11.43
C MET A 1 -3.57 -27.08 -11.29
N SER A 2 -2.93 -26.66 -12.38
CA SER A 2 -1.96 -25.55 -12.37
C SER A 2 -2.71 -24.24 -12.13
N ARG A 3 -2.39 -23.50 -11.08
CA ARG A 3 -2.92 -22.14 -10.86
C ARG A 3 -2.21 -21.21 -11.85
N ALA A 4 -2.97 -20.57 -12.73
CA ALA A 4 -2.44 -19.56 -13.62
C ALA A 4 -2.32 -18.23 -12.85
N THR A 5 -1.11 -17.87 -12.46
CA THR A 5 -0.80 -16.52 -11.97
C THR A 5 -0.20 -15.73 -13.12
N ALA A 6 -0.96 -14.79 -13.69
CA ALA A 6 -0.43 -13.83 -14.65
C ALA A 6 -0.38 -12.46 -14.00
N THR A 7 0.82 -11.91 -13.85
CA THR A 7 1.01 -10.53 -13.41
C THR A 7 1.26 -9.66 -14.62
N VAL A 8 0.31 -8.79 -14.95
CA VAL A 8 0.57 -7.69 -15.88
C VAL A 8 1.33 -6.61 -15.12
N SER A 9 2.66 -6.69 -15.15
CA SER A 9 3.56 -5.68 -14.60
C SER A 9 3.79 -4.59 -15.64
N TRP A 10 3.53 -3.34 -15.26
CA TRP A 10 3.87 -2.14 -16.04
C TRP A 10 5.40 -1.90 -16.02
N ARG A 11 6.20 -2.84 -16.52
CA ARG A 11 7.61 -2.56 -16.81
C ARG A 11 7.72 -1.92 -18.19
N SER A 12 8.39 -0.77 -18.22
CA SER A 12 8.69 0.09 -19.36
C SER A 12 9.67 -0.56 -20.36
N ARG A 13 9.24 -1.59 -21.09
CA ARG A 13 9.96 -2.08 -22.28
C ARG A 13 9.12 -1.89 -23.56
N PRO A 14 9.52 -1.01 -24.50
CA PRO A 14 8.85 -0.84 -25.79
C PRO A 14 9.14 -1.98 -26.79
N PRO A 15 8.30 -2.16 -27.84
CA PRO A 15 7.14 -1.34 -28.20
C PRO A 15 5.92 -1.61 -27.31
N TYR A 16 5.30 -0.54 -26.83
CA TYR A 16 4.22 -0.55 -25.85
C TYR A 16 2.86 -0.48 -26.56
N ASN A 17 2.12 -1.58 -26.55
CA ASN A 17 0.71 -1.59 -26.93
C ASN A 17 -0.10 -2.37 -25.88
N ALA A 18 -0.68 -1.64 -24.92
CA ALA A 18 -1.47 -2.23 -23.85
C ALA A 18 -2.65 -3.06 -24.38
N HIS A 19 -3.23 -2.67 -25.51
CA HIS A 19 -4.34 -3.40 -26.12
C HIS A 19 -3.92 -4.78 -26.63
N GLU A 20 -2.77 -4.88 -27.29
CA GLU A 20 -2.20 -6.16 -27.73
C GLU A 20 -1.85 -7.05 -26.54
N GLN A 21 -1.25 -6.49 -25.49
CA GLN A 21 -0.92 -7.25 -24.28
C GLN A 21 -2.16 -7.81 -23.60
N PHE A 22 -3.22 -7.01 -23.46
CA PHE A 22 -4.49 -7.47 -22.90
C PHE A 22 -5.17 -8.53 -23.77
N HIS A 23 -5.11 -8.37 -25.09
CA HIS A 23 -5.64 -9.35 -26.01
C HIS A 23 -4.88 -10.69 -25.92
N GLN A 24 -3.55 -10.65 -25.85
CA GLN A 24 -2.73 -11.83 -25.65
C GLN A 24 -3.00 -12.48 -24.30
N LEU A 25 -3.13 -11.69 -23.22
CA LEU A 25 -3.45 -12.19 -21.88
C LEU A 25 -4.76 -12.99 -21.86
N LYS A 26 -5.80 -12.51 -22.57
CA LYS A 26 -7.07 -13.23 -22.70
C LYS A 26 -6.94 -14.52 -23.51
N LYS A 27 -6.12 -14.51 -24.57
CA LYS A 27 -5.85 -15.72 -25.36
C LYS A 27 -5.15 -16.79 -24.53
N ASP A 28 -4.17 -16.40 -23.72
CA ASP A 28 -3.37 -17.32 -22.92
C ASP A 28 -4.16 -17.84 -21.70
N ASN A 29 -5.19 -17.10 -21.27
CA ASN A 29 -6.02 -17.43 -20.11
C ASN A 29 -7.51 -17.47 -20.50
N PRO A 30 -7.95 -18.46 -21.31
CA PRO A 30 -9.31 -18.51 -21.86
C PRO A 30 -10.40 -18.68 -20.80
N TYR A 31 -10.04 -19.17 -19.60
CA TYR A 31 -10.94 -19.34 -18.48
C TYR A 31 -10.97 -18.14 -17.52
N GLY A 32 -10.11 -17.14 -17.69
CA GLY A 32 -9.93 -16.02 -16.77
C GLY A 32 -9.13 -16.38 -15.51
N PHE A 33 -9.00 -15.39 -14.61
CA PHE A 33 -8.24 -15.49 -13.37
C PHE A 33 -9.16 -15.70 -12.16
N ASP A 34 -8.66 -16.42 -11.15
CA ASP A 34 -9.33 -16.55 -9.85
C ASP A 34 -9.52 -15.19 -9.17
N VAL A 35 -8.48 -14.35 -9.22
CA VAL A 35 -8.44 -13.03 -8.60
C VAL A 35 -7.85 -12.02 -9.58
N VAL A 36 -8.52 -10.90 -9.75
CA VAL A 36 -8.06 -9.75 -10.53
C VAL A 36 -7.85 -8.59 -9.58
N VAL A 37 -6.65 -8.05 -9.50
CA VAL A 37 -6.33 -6.89 -8.66
C VAL A 37 -6.15 -5.67 -9.55
N LYS A 38 -7.01 -4.66 -9.39
CA LYS A 38 -6.92 -3.38 -10.09
C LYS A 38 -6.16 -2.37 -9.23
N ALA A 39 -4.95 -2.03 -9.66
CA ALA A 39 -4.03 -1.12 -8.99
C ALA A 39 -3.61 0.07 -9.88
N THR A 40 -4.50 0.54 -10.74
CA THR A 40 -4.31 1.76 -11.54
C THR A 40 -5.33 2.81 -11.13
N ASP A 41 -5.17 4.06 -11.55
CA ASP A 41 -6.16 5.12 -11.30
C ASP A 41 -7.15 5.29 -12.47
N SER A 42 -7.07 4.42 -13.49
CA SER A 42 -7.93 4.49 -14.67
C SER A 42 -9.29 3.83 -14.43
N VAL A 43 -10.35 4.60 -14.61
CA VAL A 43 -11.75 4.11 -14.55
C VAL A 43 -12.02 3.12 -15.67
N ARG A 44 -11.52 3.37 -16.89
CA ARG A 44 -11.68 2.47 -18.04
C ARG A 44 -11.10 1.08 -17.76
N VAL A 45 -9.90 1.05 -17.16
CA VAL A 45 -9.27 -0.22 -16.77
C VAL A 45 -10.08 -0.93 -15.69
N LEU A 46 -10.65 -0.20 -14.72
CA LEU A 46 -11.53 -0.79 -13.71
C LEU A 46 -12.79 -1.39 -14.32
N GLU A 47 -13.44 -0.66 -15.23
CA GLU A 47 -14.64 -1.10 -15.93
C GLU A 47 -14.39 -2.39 -16.72
N ASP A 48 -13.25 -2.48 -17.41
CA ASP A 48 -12.84 -3.67 -18.15
C ASP A 48 -12.37 -4.83 -17.25
N SER A 49 -11.86 -4.56 -16.04
CA SER A 49 -11.20 -5.55 -15.17
C SER A 49 -12.11 -6.73 -14.81
N ILE A 50 -13.43 -6.50 -14.69
CA ILE A 50 -14.41 -7.55 -14.36
C ILE A 50 -14.43 -8.69 -15.40
N ASN A 51 -14.03 -8.39 -16.65
CA ASN A 51 -14.05 -9.36 -17.75
C ASN A 51 -12.85 -10.31 -17.74
N TYR A 52 -11.87 -10.10 -16.86
CA TYR A 52 -10.71 -10.98 -16.71
C TYR A 52 -10.90 -12.00 -15.58
N GLY A 53 -11.92 -11.82 -14.73
CA GLY A 53 -12.28 -12.79 -13.71
C GLY A 53 -12.98 -14.01 -14.30
N ARG A 54 -12.62 -15.20 -13.81
CA ARG A 54 -13.37 -16.43 -14.09
C ARG A 54 -14.72 -16.41 -13.37
N ARG A 55 -15.61 -17.33 -13.74
CA ARG A 55 -16.84 -17.59 -12.98
C ARG A 55 -16.51 -18.00 -11.54
N GLY A 56 -17.15 -17.37 -10.56
CA GLY A 56 -16.87 -17.48 -9.13
C GLY A 56 -15.58 -16.77 -8.68
N GLY A 57 -15.02 -15.87 -9.51
CA GLY A 57 -13.79 -15.14 -9.23
C GLY A 57 -14.00 -13.86 -8.42
N ALA A 58 -12.90 -13.22 -8.04
CA ALA A 58 -12.90 -11.96 -7.28
C ALA A 58 -12.20 -10.82 -8.03
N LEU A 59 -12.79 -9.63 -8.00
CA LEU A 59 -12.19 -8.37 -8.43
C LEU A 59 -11.87 -7.53 -7.19
N VAL A 60 -10.58 -7.25 -6.96
CA VAL A 60 -10.09 -6.40 -5.86
C VAL A 60 -9.74 -5.02 -6.42
N VAL A 61 -10.33 -3.99 -5.84
CA VAL A 61 -10.10 -2.59 -6.22
C VAL A 61 -9.18 -1.95 -5.19
N CYS A 62 -7.92 -1.72 -5.57
CA CYS A 62 -6.89 -1.09 -4.73
C CYS A 62 -6.44 0.30 -5.23
N GLY A 63 -6.86 0.72 -6.42
CA GLY A 63 -6.49 2.01 -7.01
C GLY A 63 -7.45 3.14 -6.69
N ALA A 64 -6.93 4.36 -6.61
CA ALA A 64 -7.74 5.55 -6.32
C ALA A 64 -8.37 6.07 -7.62
N CYS A 65 -9.70 6.12 -7.65
CA CYS A 65 -10.44 6.87 -8.68
C CYS A 65 -11.03 8.13 -8.03
N SER A 66 -11.40 9.12 -8.84
CA SER A 66 -12.10 10.31 -8.34
C SER A 66 -13.41 9.89 -7.69
N SER A 67 -13.84 10.60 -6.66
CA SER A 67 -15.13 10.36 -5.99
C SER A 67 -16.34 10.54 -6.93
N ALA A 68 -16.16 11.30 -8.01
CA ALA A 68 -17.15 11.48 -9.07
C ALA A 68 -17.17 10.35 -10.11
N ASP A 69 -16.13 9.52 -10.17
CA ASP A 69 -16.03 8.47 -11.16
C ASP A 69 -17.07 7.38 -10.92
N ARG A 70 -17.60 6.82 -12.01
CA ARG A 70 -18.58 5.74 -12.00
C ARG A 70 -18.14 4.68 -12.99
N VAL A 71 -18.43 3.42 -12.68
CA VAL A 71 -18.25 2.27 -13.57
C VAL A 71 -19.61 1.63 -13.86
N SER A 72 -19.80 1.14 -15.07
CA SER A 72 -21.00 0.42 -15.47
C SER A 72 -20.68 -1.06 -15.70
N TRP A 73 -21.31 -1.93 -14.91
CA TRP A 73 -21.15 -3.37 -15.07
C TRP A 73 -22.48 -4.04 -15.38
N SER A 74 -22.43 -5.06 -16.24
CA SER A 74 -23.59 -5.89 -16.51
C SER A 74 -23.95 -6.72 -15.29
N LEU A 75 -25.20 -6.63 -14.84
CA LEU A 75 -25.71 -7.47 -13.76
C LEU A 75 -25.68 -8.95 -14.12
N SER A 76 -25.84 -9.30 -15.41
CA SER A 76 -25.70 -10.68 -15.86
C SER A 76 -24.28 -11.21 -15.68
N LYS A 77 -23.27 -10.34 -15.80
CA LYS A 77 -21.87 -10.69 -15.53
C LYS A 77 -21.65 -10.91 -14.03
N ILE A 78 -22.17 -10.02 -13.18
CA ILE A 78 -21.98 -10.14 -11.73
C ILE A 78 -22.74 -11.35 -11.17
N PHE A 79 -24.03 -11.48 -11.48
CA PHE A 79 -24.89 -12.54 -10.96
C PHE A 79 -24.64 -13.89 -11.65
N GLY A 80 -24.57 -13.93 -12.99
CA GLY A 80 -24.45 -15.18 -13.73
C GLY A 80 -23.07 -15.85 -13.62
N ASP A 81 -22.03 -15.03 -13.44
CA ASP A 81 -20.67 -15.51 -13.19
C ASP A 81 -20.29 -15.43 -11.71
N GLU A 82 -21.20 -15.06 -10.81
CA GLU A 82 -20.97 -14.99 -9.35
C GLU A 82 -19.67 -14.25 -8.99
N ILE A 83 -19.48 -13.06 -9.56
CA ILE A 83 -18.26 -12.26 -9.34
C ILE A 83 -18.33 -11.54 -8.00
N THR A 84 -17.30 -11.72 -7.16
CA THR A 84 -17.13 -10.97 -5.91
C THR A 84 -16.36 -9.68 -6.16
N ILE A 85 -16.84 -8.54 -5.70
CA ILE A 85 -16.16 -7.24 -5.82
C ILE A 85 -15.73 -6.77 -4.43
N LEU A 86 -14.44 -6.53 -4.24
CA LEU A 86 -13.83 -6.15 -2.96
C LEU A 86 -13.13 -4.81 -3.09
N GLY A 87 -13.44 -3.87 -2.20
CA GLY A 87 -12.65 -2.67 -2.01
C GLY A 87 -11.51 -2.94 -1.03
N SER A 88 -10.28 -2.54 -1.38
CA SER A 88 -9.13 -2.56 -0.48
C SER A 88 -8.63 -1.14 -0.29
N PHE A 89 -8.65 -0.67 0.95
CA PHE A 89 -8.15 0.66 1.32
C PHE A 89 -7.17 0.53 2.47
N SER A 90 -5.90 0.80 2.18
CA SER A 90 -4.78 0.88 3.13
C SER A 90 -4.59 -0.34 4.03
N GLU A 91 -3.38 -0.89 4.06
CA GLU A 91 -3.00 -1.99 4.93
C GLU A 91 -2.59 -1.51 6.33
N THR A 92 -3.38 -0.63 6.95
CA THR A 92 -3.03 0.10 8.19
C THR A 92 -2.72 -0.82 9.38
N TYR A 93 -3.33 -2.01 9.43
CA TYR A 93 -3.13 -2.99 10.51
C TYR A 93 -2.12 -4.10 10.18
N MET A 94 -1.41 -4.00 9.05
CA MET A 94 -0.42 -4.99 8.64
C MET A 94 0.97 -4.73 9.24
N PHE A 95 1.14 -3.62 9.97
CA PHE A 95 2.37 -3.27 10.68
C PHE A 95 2.05 -3.04 12.17
N PRO A 96 2.71 -3.72 13.13
CA PRO A 96 3.83 -4.67 13.01
C PRO A 96 3.35 -6.12 12.91
N ALA A 97 2.47 -6.47 11.96
CA ALA A 97 2.04 -7.86 11.84
C ALA A 97 3.27 -8.72 11.48
N PRO A 98 3.59 -9.77 12.26
CA PRO A 98 4.78 -10.58 12.06
C PRO A 98 4.86 -11.12 10.64
N ALA A 99 3.72 -11.52 10.04
CA ALA A 99 3.67 -12.02 8.67
C ALA A 99 4.35 -11.10 7.64
N THR A 100 4.14 -9.78 7.70
CA THR A 100 4.75 -8.85 6.72
C THR A 100 6.26 -8.78 6.89
N ILE A 101 6.74 -8.73 8.13
CA ILE A 101 8.17 -8.67 8.46
C ILE A 101 8.82 -10.01 8.13
N ASP A 102 8.20 -11.13 8.49
CA ASP A 102 8.66 -12.49 8.19
C ASP A 102 8.83 -12.71 6.68
N HIS A 103 7.92 -12.20 5.85
CA HIS A 103 8.04 -12.29 4.39
C HIS A 103 9.19 -11.43 3.81
N LEU A 104 9.54 -10.33 4.47
CA LEU A 104 10.69 -9.50 4.11
C LEU A 104 12.00 -10.15 4.55
N ASP A 105 12.06 -10.63 5.80
CA ASP A 105 13.24 -11.25 6.40
C ASP A 105 13.59 -12.59 5.73
N SER A 106 12.58 -13.38 5.38
CA SER A 106 12.77 -14.62 4.60
C SER A 106 13.18 -14.37 3.15
N GLY A 107 13.03 -13.15 2.64
CA GLY A 107 13.30 -12.80 1.25
C GLY A 107 12.28 -13.35 0.25
N GLU A 108 11.14 -13.86 0.71
CA GLU A 108 10.02 -14.27 -0.15
C GLU A 108 9.47 -13.08 -0.96
N VAL A 109 9.43 -11.90 -0.33
CA VAL A 109 9.08 -10.64 -0.98
C VAL A 109 10.34 -9.88 -1.36
N LYS A 110 10.64 -9.85 -2.66
CA LYS A 110 11.80 -9.11 -3.21
C LYS A 110 11.46 -7.63 -3.37
N THR A 111 12.05 -6.79 -2.51
CA THR A 111 11.87 -5.33 -2.53
C THR A 111 13.00 -4.58 -3.26
N GLU A 112 14.08 -5.28 -3.60
CA GLU A 112 15.20 -4.72 -4.35
C GLU A 112 14.73 -4.15 -5.70
N GLY A 113 15.14 -2.92 -6.00
CA GLY A 113 14.77 -2.21 -7.23
C GLY A 113 13.39 -1.56 -7.22
N ILE A 114 12.60 -1.67 -6.14
CA ILE A 114 11.38 -0.87 -5.97
C ILE A 114 11.75 0.61 -5.83
N VAL A 115 12.67 0.93 -4.92
CA VAL A 115 13.28 2.26 -4.82
C VAL A 115 14.25 2.41 -5.98
N ASN A 116 13.92 3.30 -6.91
CA ASN A 116 14.73 3.53 -8.10
C ASN A 116 15.41 4.90 -8.11
N LYS A 117 15.01 5.79 -7.19
CA LYS A 117 15.59 7.13 -7.01
C LYS A 117 15.68 7.46 -5.53
N THR A 118 16.82 8.03 -5.15
CA THR A 118 17.09 8.51 -3.80
C THR A 118 17.50 9.96 -3.87
N PHE A 119 17.00 10.77 -2.95
CA PHE A 119 17.25 12.20 -2.86
C PHE A 119 17.61 12.56 -1.41
N LYS A 120 18.36 13.65 -1.22
CA LYS A 120 18.48 14.29 0.09
C LYS A 120 17.27 15.17 0.40
N LEU A 121 17.13 15.60 1.65
CA LEU A 121 16.01 16.46 2.07
C LEU A 121 15.97 17.78 1.30
N GLU A 122 17.12 18.39 1.02
CA GLU A 122 17.23 19.65 0.27
C GLU A 122 16.74 19.51 -1.17
N GLN A 123 16.74 18.29 -1.71
CA GLN A 123 16.33 17.96 -3.07
C GLN A 123 14.85 17.56 -3.15
N PHE A 124 14.05 17.83 -2.12
CA PHE A 124 12.64 17.45 -2.09
C PHE A 124 11.84 17.96 -3.31
N GLY A 125 12.14 19.16 -3.80
CA GLY A 125 11.53 19.68 -5.03
C GLY A 125 11.83 18.81 -6.26
N GLU A 126 13.09 18.42 -6.45
CA GLU A 126 13.52 17.52 -7.53
C GLU A 126 12.85 16.14 -7.38
N ALA A 127 12.71 15.65 -6.14
CA ALA A 127 12.03 14.39 -5.86
C ALA A 127 10.57 14.43 -6.35
N LEU A 128 9.83 15.51 -6.05
CA LEU A 128 8.45 15.69 -6.52
C LEU A 128 8.36 15.77 -8.05
N GLU A 129 9.26 16.51 -8.69
CA GLU A 129 9.32 16.60 -10.15
C GLU A 129 9.59 15.24 -10.80
N SER A 130 10.45 14.41 -10.18
CA SER A 130 10.76 13.07 -10.67
C SER A 130 9.54 12.15 -10.68
N ILE A 131 8.68 12.25 -9.65
CA ILE A 131 7.42 11.49 -9.55
C ILE A 131 6.43 12.01 -10.59
N LYS A 132 6.25 13.34 -10.66
CA LYS A 132 5.31 13.99 -11.59
C LYS A 132 5.61 13.64 -13.05
N ASN A 133 6.89 13.62 -13.42
CA ASN A 133 7.35 13.30 -14.76
C ASN A 133 7.51 11.78 -15.00
N LYS A 134 7.15 10.93 -14.03
CA LYS A 134 7.21 9.45 -14.11
C LYS A 134 8.62 8.90 -14.35
N PHE A 135 9.66 9.62 -13.91
CA PHE A 135 11.03 9.14 -13.92
C PHE A 135 11.34 8.26 -12.68
N ALA A 136 10.58 8.46 -11.60
CA ALA A 136 10.63 7.61 -10.40
C ALA A 136 9.46 6.61 -10.38
N ILE A 137 9.76 5.35 -10.05
CA ILE A 137 8.79 4.33 -9.63
C ILE A 137 8.51 4.52 -8.13
N LYS A 138 9.58 4.63 -7.32
CA LYS A 138 9.52 5.03 -5.91
C LYS A 138 10.74 5.90 -5.61
N ALA A 139 10.47 7.14 -5.20
CA ALA A 139 11.48 8.07 -4.71
C ALA A 139 11.56 7.99 -3.18
N THR A 140 12.77 8.02 -2.64
CA THR A 140 13.01 7.98 -1.19
C THR A 140 13.91 9.14 -0.77
N ILE A 141 13.56 9.79 0.34
CA ILE A 141 14.44 10.75 1.02
C ILE A 141 15.31 9.97 2.00
N VAL A 142 16.63 10.14 1.90
CA VAL A 142 17.59 9.57 2.86
C VAL A 142 18.17 10.71 3.67
N PHE A 143 18.20 10.51 4.99
CA PHE A 143 18.90 11.38 5.92
C PHE A 143 20.34 10.87 6.03
N ASP A 144 21.30 11.79 6.05
CA ASP A 144 22.66 11.42 6.44
C ASP A 144 22.59 11.05 7.92
N ASP A 145 23.09 9.87 8.29
CA ASP A 145 23.22 9.50 9.69
C ASP A 145 24.26 10.45 10.32
N GLU A 146 23.85 11.25 11.30
CA GLU A 146 24.81 11.95 12.16
C GLU A 146 25.68 10.87 12.83
N GLU A 147 26.99 10.91 12.59
CA GLU A 147 27.97 10.16 13.40
C GLU A 147 27.60 10.40 14.87
N PRO A 148 27.46 9.36 15.71
CA PRO A 148 27.06 9.57 17.10
C PRO A 148 28.10 10.46 17.77
N GLU A 149 27.72 11.69 18.14
CA GLU A 149 28.58 12.53 18.96
C GLU A 149 28.95 11.75 20.22
N GLU A 150 30.25 11.61 20.49
CA GLU A 150 30.75 11.03 21.73
C GLU A 150 30.18 11.85 22.90
N VAL A 151 29.17 11.31 23.56
CA VAL A 151 28.67 11.87 24.81
C VAL A 151 29.74 11.61 25.87
N GLU A 152 30.59 12.62 26.13
CA GLU A 152 31.45 12.62 27.31
C GLU A 152 30.56 12.54 28.56
N VAL A 153 30.58 11.39 29.22
CA VAL A 153 29.95 11.21 30.52
C VAL A 153 30.80 11.97 31.55
N ALA A 154 30.36 13.18 31.90
CA ALA A 154 30.90 13.88 33.05
C ALA A 154 30.56 13.11 34.34
N GLU A 155 31.60 12.62 35.02
CA GLU A 155 31.52 11.98 36.34
C GLU A 155 31.03 13.01 37.36
N SER A 156 29.73 12.97 37.71
CA SER A 156 29.18 13.81 38.77
C SER A 156 29.45 13.17 40.13
N THR A 157 30.31 13.85 40.89
CA THR A 157 30.59 13.59 42.31
C THR A 157 29.32 13.54 43.17
N LYS A 158 29.30 12.53 44.05
CA LYS A 158 28.40 12.28 45.19
C LYS A 158 27.89 13.56 45.87
N ALA A 159 26.57 13.70 45.99
CA ALA A 159 25.92 14.60 46.95
C ALA A 159 24.81 13.83 47.69
N GLU A 160 24.72 14.09 48.99
CA GLU A 160 24.03 13.32 50.02
C GLU A 160 22.49 13.36 49.95
N ALA A 161 21.90 12.37 50.62
CA ALA A 161 20.48 12.19 50.82
C ALA A 161 19.85 13.30 51.68
N GLY A 162 18.68 13.78 51.27
CA GLY A 162 17.81 14.64 52.06
C GLY A 162 16.36 14.53 51.59
N ASP A 163 15.50 14.08 52.53
CA ASP A 163 14.04 14.18 52.65
C ASP A 163 13.12 13.81 51.45
N GLU A 164 12.35 12.73 51.62
CA GLU A 164 11.16 12.41 50.81
C GLU A 164 10.01 13.39 51.13
N PRO A 165 9.38 14.02 50.13
CA PRO A 165 8.07 14.65 50.31
C PRO A 165 6.92 13.66 50.07
N GLU A 166 5.91 13.76 50.94
CA GLU A 166 4.69 12.94 51.01
C GLU A 166 3.80 12.94 49.74
N PRO A 167 2.96 11.91 49.54
CA PRO A 167 2.23 11.71 48.28
C PRO A 167 1.03 12.65 48.16
N LEU A 168 0.96 13.33 47.01
CA LEU A 168 -0.20 14.13 46.60
C LEU A 168 -1.29 13.23 45.99
N ASP A 169 -2.51 13.38 46.48
CA ASP A 169 -3.70 12.65 46.08
C ASP A 169 -4.00 12.76 44.57
N ALA A 170 -4.13 11.61 43.91
CA ALA A 170 -4.53 11.52 42.51
C ALA A 170 -6.05 11.64 42.36
N GLU A 171 -6.53 12.81 41.93
CA GLU A 171 -7.88 12.94 41.38
C GLU A 171 -7.99 12.17 40.06
N LYS A 172 -9.02 11.32 39.97
CA LYS A 172 -9.31 10.43 38.85
C LYS A 172 -10.19 11.18 37.84
N PRO A 173 -9.79 11.36 36.57
CA PRO A 173 -10.66 12.01 35.61
C PRO A 173 -11.79 11.07 35.16
N GLU A 174 -13.03 11.53 35.31
CA GLU A 174 -14.23 10.89 34.76
C GLU A 174 -14.24 11.00 33.24
N ILE A 175 -14.17 9.86 32.55
CA ILE A 175 -14.33 9.77 31.09
C ILE A 175 -15.82 9.56 30.83
N GLY A 176 -16.51 10.63 30.41
CA GLY A 176 -17.89 10.58 29.95
C GLY A 176 -18.02 9.83 28.62
N GLU A 177 -18.84 8.78 28.62
CA GLU A 177 -19.22 8.02 27.43
C GLU A 177 -19.94 8.93 26.42
N LYS A 178 -19.34 9.15 25.24
CA LYS A 178 -20.05 9.65 24.07
C LYS A 178 -20.35 8.51 23.11
N LYS A 179 -21.64 8.24 22.96
CA LYS A 179 -22.25 7.27 22.03
C LYS A 179 -21.93 7.65 20.57
N PRO A 180 -21.58 6.70 19.68
CA PRO A 180 -21.30 6.99 18.28
C PRO A 180 -22.59 7.31 17.53
N GLU A 181 -22.58 8.43 16.82
CA GLU A 181 -23.64 8.87 15.90
C GLU A 181 -23.49 8.09 14.59
N VAL A 182 -24.56 7.39 14.21
CA VAL A 182 -24.68 6.62 12.97
C VAL A 182 -25.11 7.60 11.88
N CYS A 183 -24.28 7.80 10.86
CA CYS A 183 -24.69 8.50 9.64
C CYS A 183 -25.47 7.54 8.73
N ALA A 184 -26.72 7.91 8.47
CA ALA A 184 -27.57 7.38 7.40
C ALA A 184 -27.31 8.12 6.07
#